data_AF-A0A5S4W477-F1
#
_entry.id   AF-A0A5S4W477-F1
#
_cell.length_a   1.000
_cell.length_b   1.000
_cell.length_c   1.000
_cell.angle_alpha   90.00
_cell.angle_beta   90.00
_cell.angle_gamma   90.00
#
_symmetry.space_group_name_H-M   'P 1'
#
loop_
_entity.id
_entity.type
_entity.pdbx_description
1 polymer ?
#
loop_
_entity_poly.entity_id
_entity_poly.type
_entity_poly.pdbx_seq_one_letter_code
_entity_poly.pdbx_strand_id
1 'polypeptide(L)' 'MEKIEIRCRNGHCNRLFMNYYVTGNNVDLNLEGFELKCEKCKRVLRLKNYTEQIFMEHSENGVFRV' A
#
# COMPACT_ATOMS: atom_id res chain seq x y z
N MET A 1 -16.77 -5.84 0.47
CA MET A 1 -15.73 -5.31 -0.44
C MET A 1 -14.39 -5.65 0.19
N GLU A 2 -13.56 -6.41 -0.51
CA GLU A 2 -12.25 -6.83 -0.01
C GLU A 2 -11.31 -5.62 0.09
N LYS A 3 -10.50 -5.54 1.15
CA LYS A 3 -9.56 -4.43 1.35
C LYS A 3 -8.16 -4.96 1.61
N ILE A 4 -7.18 -4.19 1.17
CA ILE A 4 -5.76 -4.40 1.46
C ILE A 4 -5.25 -3.20 2.25
N GLU A 5 -4.61 -3.46 3.39
CA GLU A 5 -4.00 -2.43 4.23
C GLU A 5 -2.56 -2.19 3.81
N ILE A 6 -2.26 -0.97 3.37
CA ILE A 6 -0.89 -0.56 3.05
C ILE A 6 -0.25 -0.04 4.33
N ARG A 7 0.74 -0.76 4.86
CA ARG A 7 1.36 -0.48 6.17
C ARG A 7 2.88 -0.31 6.06
N CYS A 8 3.45 0.49 6.95
CA CYS A 8 4.90 0.61 7.05
C CYS A 8 5.54 -0.72 7.43
N ARG A 9 6.53 -1.16 6.65
CA ARG A 9 7.24 -2.44 6.84
C ARG A 9 8.09 -2.52 8.11
N ASN A 10 8.38 -1.39 8.75
CA ASN A 10 9.14 -1.40 10.00
C ASN A 10 8.30 -2.06 11.10
N GLY A 11 8.77 -3.19 11.64
CA GLY A 11 8.07 -3.97 12.66
C GLY A 11 7.78 -3.20 13.95
N HIS A 12 8.60 -2.20 14.30
CA HIS A 12 8.35 -1.33 15.45
C HIS A 12 7.39 -0.18 15.14
N CYS A 13 6.90 -0.08 13.90
CA CYS A 13 5.98 0.96 13.45
C CYS A 13 4.63 0.39 13.03
N ASN A 14 4.62 -0.46 12.00
CA ASN A 14 3.43 -1.09 11.42
C ASN A 14 2.25 -0.12 11.15
N ARG A 15 2.56 1.17 10.97
CA ARG A 15 1.56 2.24 10.83
C ARG A 15 0.84 2.09 9.50
N LEU A 16 -0.49 2.20 9.54
CA LEU A 16 -1.32 2.26 8.34
C LEU A 16 -1.06 3.56 7.58
N PHE A 17 -0.76 3.43 6.29
CA PHE A 17 -0.69 4.55 5.37
C PHE A 17 -2.04 4.81 4.71
N MET A 18 -2.63 3.76 4.12
CA MET A 18 -3.92 3.84 3.44
C MET A 18 -4.56 2.46 3.33
N ASN A 19 -5.87 2.44 3.06
CA ASN A 19 -6.56 1.24 2.63
C ASN A 19 -6.73 1.30 1.11
N TYR A 20 -6.45 0.19 0.45
CA TYR A 20 -6.88 -0.05 -0.92
C TYR A 20 -8.14 -0.93 -0.89
N TYR A 21 -9.17 -0.55 -1.65
CA TYR A 21 -10.40 -1.32 -1.77
C TYR A 21 -10.41 -2.00 -3.13
N VAL A 22 -10.42 -3.33 -3.12
CA VAL A 22 -10.29 -4.14 -4.34
C VAL A 22 -11.51 -3.90 -5.22
N THR A 23 -11.23 -3.57 -6.48
CA THR A 23 -12.23 -3.22 -7.49
C THR A 23 -12.56 -4.40 -8.41
N GLY A 24 -11.65 -5.39 -8.52
CA GLY A 24 -11.81 -6.57 -9.36
C GLY A 24 -11.51 -6.30 -10.85
N ASN A 25 -11.25 -5.05 -11.20
CA ASN A 25 -10.71 -4.67 -12.50
C ASN A 25 -9.22 -4.44 -12.25
N ASN A 26 -8.33 -5.17 -12.94
CA ASN A 26 -6.88 -5.02 -12.79
C ASN A 26 -6.39 -3.68 -13.37
N VAL A 27 -6.83 -2.59 -12.75
CA VAL A 27 -6.61 -1.22 -13.18
C VAL A 27 -5.30 -0.71 -12.64
N ASP A 28 -4.61 0.08 -13.45
CA ASP A 28 -3.53 0.92 -12.98
C ASP A 28 -4.08 1.92 -11.96
N LEU A 29 -3.45 1.97 -10.79
CA LEU A 29 -3.94 2.78 -9.67
C LEU A 29 -3.70 4.28 -9.88
N ASN A 30 -2.97 4.67 -10.93
CA ASN A 30 -2.57 6.04 -11.25
C ASN A 30 -2.08 6.81 -10.01
N LEU A 31 -1.27 6.16 -9.16
CA LEU A 31 -0.68 6.77 -7.97
C LEU A 31 0.66 7.45 -8.24
N GLU A 32 1.05 7.54 -9.52
CA GLU A 32 2.27 8.24 -9.91
C GLU A 32 2.20 9.71 -9.50
N GLY A 33 3.22 10.18 -8.78
CA GLY A 33 3.28 11.53 -8.21
C GLY A 33 2.85 11.64 -6.75
N PHE A 34 2.26 10.59 -6.15
CA PHE A 34 1.97 10.59 -4.71
C PHE A 34 3.13 10.05 -3.87
N GLU A 35 3.41 10.75 -2.78
CA GLU A 35 4.31 10.31 -1.72
C GLU A 35 3.56 10.16 -0.40
N LEU A 36 3.80 9.08 0.32
CA LEU A 36 3.25 8.83 1.65
C LEU A 36 4.39 8.80 2.66
N LYS A 37 4.38 9.74 3.61
CA LYS A 37 5.39 9.83 4.66
C LYS A 37 4.91 9.17 5.95
N CYS A 38 5.73 8.30 6.51
CA CYS A 38 5.47 7.72 7.82
C CYS A 38 5.89 8.70 8.89
N GLU A 39 4.95 9.25 9.67
CA GLU A 39 5.33 10.21 10.71
C GLU A 39 6.17 9.63 11.85
N LYS A 40 6.11 8.31 12.07
CA LYS A 40 6.91 7.63 13.11
C LYS A 40 8.32 7.31 12.63
N CYS A 41 8.46 6.70 11.45
CA CYS A 41 9.77 6.28 10.92
C CYS A 41 10.44 7.32 10.02
N LYS A 42 9.73 8.39 9.67
CA LYS A 42 10.11 9.40 8.66
C LYS A 42 10.42 8.86 7.26
N ARG A 43 10.22 7.55 7.04
CA ARG A 43 10.31 6.87 5.74
C ARG A 43 9.25 7.40 4.79
N VAL A 44 9.64 7.66 3.54
CA VAL A 44 8.76 8.08 2.46
C VAL A 44 8.56 6.90 1.52
N LEU A 45 7.30 6.61 1.23
CA LEU A 45 6.88 5.67 0.20
C LEU A 45 6.50 6.45 -1.06
N ARG A 46 7.05 6.03 -2.19
CA ARG A 46 6.67 6.54 -3.51
C ARG A 46 5.90 5.45 -4.25
N LEU A 47 4.64 5.71 -4.55
CA LEU A 47 3.78 4.73 -5.21
C LEU A 47 3.91 4.84 -6.72
N LYS A 48 5.10 4.47 -7.25
CA LYS A 48 5.33 4.41 -8.70
C LYS A 48 5.05 3.00 -9.23
N ASN A 49 4.28 2.89 -10.30
CA ASN A 49 3.97 1.63 -11.00
C ASN A 49 3.28 0.56 -10.12
N TYR A 50 2.45 0.96 -9.16
CA TYR A 50 1.64 0.03 -8.38
C TYR A 50 0.30 -0.25 -9.08
N THR A 51 -0.02 -1.54 -9.24
CA THR A 51 -1.29 -2.04 -9.77
C THR A 51 -2.08 -2.76 -8.67
N GLU A 52 -3.38 -2.96 -8.89
CA GLU A 52 -4.20 -3.81 -8.01
C GLU A 52 -3.58 -5.20 -7.82
N GLN A 53 -3.12 -5.81 -8.92
CA GLN A 53 -2.47 -7.12 -8.89
C GLN A 53 -1.21 -7.15 -8.00
N ILE A 54 -0.37 -6.11 -8.02
CA ILE A 54 0.82 -6.04 -7.14
C ILE A 54 0.39 -6.08 -5.67
N PHE A 55 -0.64 -5.33 -5.30
CA PHE A 55 -1.13 -5.34 -3.92
C PHE A 55 -1.71 -6.69 -3.53
N MET A 56 -2.47 -7.34 -4.41
CA MET A 56 -3.02 -8.66 -4.15
C MET A 56 -1.91 -9.71 -3.95
N GLU A 57 -0.99 -9.83 -4.91
CA GLU A 57 0.07 -10.85 -4.92
C GLU A 57 1.04 -10.74 -3.76
N HIS A 58 1.33 -9.52 -3.31
CA HIS A 58 2.33 -9.26 -2.28
C HIS A 58 1.71 -8.93 -0.91
N SER A 59 0.38 -8.98 -0.79
CA SER A 59 -0.29 -8.86 0.50
C SER A 59 -0.28 -10.20 1.24
N GLU A 60 -0.01 -10.14 2.53
CA GLU A 60 -0.12 -11.29 3.43
C GLU A 60 -1.28 -11.03 4.38
N ASN A 61 -2.31 -11.89 4.34
CA ASN A 61 -3.53 -11.75 5.16
C ASN A 61 -4.17 -10.36 5.03
N GLY A 62 -4.23 -9.81 3.81
CA GLY A 62 -4.79 -8.49 3.52
C GLY A 62 -3.90 -7.31 3.96
N VAL A 63 -2.62 -7.55 4.28
CA VAL A 63 -1.66 -6.49 4.63
C VAL A 63 -0.52 -6.45 3.63
N PHE A 64 -0.34 -5.32 2.97
CA PHE A 64 0.78 -5.03 2.09
C PHE A 64 1.79 -4.12 2.82
N ARG A 65 3.04 -4.56 2.98
CA ARG A 65 4.07 -3.85 3.77
C ARG A 65 5.11 -3.16 2.89
N VAL A 66 5.36 -1.88 3.16
CA VAL A 66 6.20 -0.96 2.34
C VAL A 66 7.20 -0.12 3.12
#